data_AF-A0AA50KKN8-F1
#
_entry.id   AF-A0AA50KKN8-F1
#
_cell.length_a   1.000
_cell.length_b   1.000
_cell.length_c   1.000
_cell.angle_alpha   90.00
_cell.angle_beta   90.00
_cell.angle_gamma   90.00
#
_symmetry.space_group_name_H-M   'P 1'
#
loop_
_entity.id
_entity.type
_entity.pdbx_description
1 polymer ?
#
loop_
_entity_poly.entity_id
_entity_poly.type
_entity_poly.pdbx_seq_one_letter_code
_entity_poly.pdbx_strand_id
1 'polypeptide(L)'
;MIDEVPAGNPGHESELENNMQDVLFQIHNLAAQAKALYNDEAQEFNELLDERDRLELALMSAKDQLAKAEAAHEETIRHFKKEVEKAQLQRNEQAQQHLDAKRKLKETERQLKDLRSLDPTRLAKHNKTLKAKNEELKAANVALKAKNVELQKQIQKAAKDGVEKGIYPVYKDPIDGHLVKLVSYIRPKEDNTDDLVPHVPVVEFYHKTAGVMRQGCLNMEGGISWGSTKNTVPPARVSREVASLLVDYCERNKIKIPQDVKLAVREQSLKAAS
;
A
#
# COMPACT_ATOMS: atom_id res chain seq x y z
N MET A 1 -40.32 -1.55 108.81
CA MET A 1 -40.51 -1.04 107.44
C MET A 1 -39.14 -0.91 106.82
N ILE A 2 -38.68 -1.98 106.16
CA ILE A 2 -37.61 -1.93 105.19
C ILE A 2 -38.17 -2.77 104.05
N ASP A 3 -38.52 -2.10 102.95
CA ASP A 3 -39.06 -2.73 101.76
C ASP A 3 -37.97 -3.60 101.13
N GLU A 4 -38.27 -4.88 100.97
CA GLU A 4 -37.48 -5.79 100.15
C GLU A 4 -37.58 -5.34 98.69
N VAL A 5 -36.49 -4.80 98.17
CA VAL A 5 -36.29 -4.61 96.74
C VAL A 5 -36.34 -6.01 96.10
N PRO A 6 -37.19 -6.25 95.07
CA PRO A 6 -37.26 -7.56 94.46
C PRO A 6 -35.89 -7.87 93.83
N ALA A 7 -35.32 -9.01 94.25
CA ALA A 7 -34.11 -9.56 93.67
C ALA A 7 -34.28 -9.65 92.15
N GLY A 8 -33.40 -8.97 91.41
CA GLY A 8 -33.38 -8.94 89.95
C GLY A 8 -33.39 -10.36 89.38
N ASN A 9 -34.24 -10.58 88.39
CA ASN A 9 -34.45 -11.88 87.77
C ASN A 9 -33.16 -12.31 87.03
N PRO A 10 -32.45 -13.38 87.44
CA PRO A 10 -31.16 -13.78 86.89
C PRO A 10 -31.19 -14.17 85.39
N GLY A 11 -32.40 -14.35 84.83
CA GLY A 11 -32.58 -14.54 83.39
C GLY A 11 -32.27 -13.31 82.54
N HIS A 12 -32.45 -12.09 83.07
CA HIS A 12 -32.22 -10.86 82.30
C HIS A 12 -30.74 -10.50 82.16
N GLU A 13 -29.89 -10.84 83.13
CA GLU A 13 -28.44 -10.62 83.01
C GLU A 13 -27.82 -11.57 81.97
N SER A 14 -28.28 -12.82 81.92
CA SER A 14 -27.83 -13.80 80.92
C SER A 14 -28.28 -13.44 79.50
N GLU A 15 -29.51 -12.94 79.32
CA GLU A 15 -29.98 -12.42 78.03
C GLU A 15 -29.20 -11.18 77.59
N LEU A 16 -28.89 -10.27 78.52
CA LEU A 16 -28.11 -9.07 78.23
C LEU A 16 -26.67 -9.43 77.83
N GLU A 17 -26.05 -10.40 78.50
CA GLU A 17 -24.70 -10.86 78.19
C GLU A 17 -24.63 -11.56 76.82
N ASN A 18 -25.61 -12.40 76.49
CA ASN A 18 -25.71 -13.04 75.18
C ASN A 18 -25.93 -12.00 74.05
N ASN A 19 -26.84 -11.03 74.27
CA ASN A 19 -27.06 -9.95 73.31
C ASN A 19 -25.80 -9.09 73.11
N MET A 20 -25.03 -8.85 74.17
CA MET A 20 -23.79 -8.09 74.11
C MET A 20 -22.69 -8.85 73.36
N GLN A 21 -22.60 -10.18 73.52
CA GLN A 21 -21.71 -11.03 72.74
C GLN A 21 -22.08 -11.04 71.25
N ASP A 22 -23.37 -11.13 70.92
CA ASP A 22 -23.85 -11.07 69.53
C ASP A 22 -23.52 -9.73 68.87
N VAL A 23 -23.71 -8.62 69.58
CA VAL A 23 -23.34 -7.27 69.09
C VAL A 23 -21.83 -7.16 68.87
N LEU A 24 -21.01 -7.65 69.81
CA LEU A 24 -19.55 -7.65 69.66
C LEU A 24 -19.10 -8.50 68.46
N PHE A 25 -19.75 -9.64 68.23
CA PHE A 25 -19.48 -10.48 67.06
C PHE A 25 -19.85 -9.78 65.75
N GLN A 26 -21.00 -9.09 65.71
CA GLN A 26 -21.40 -8.28 64.56
C GLN A 26 -20.43 -7.13 64.28
N ILE A 27 -19.98 -6.41 65.32
CA ILE A 27 -18.99 -5.33 65.20
C ILE A 27 -17.67 -5.88 64.66
N HIS A 28 -17.20 -7.03 65.15
CA HIS A 28 -16.00 -7.66 64.63
C HIS A 28 -16.12 -8.07 63.16
N ASN A 29 -17.25 -8.63 62.75
CA ASN A 29 -17.50 -8.97 61.35
C ASN A 29 -17.57 -7.73 60.45
N LEU A 30 -18.25 -6.65 60.89
CA LEU A 30 -18.30 -5.38 60.18
C LEU A 30 -16.91 -4.75 60.03
N ALA A 31 -16.10 -4.76 61.09
CA ALA A 31 -14.73 -4.25 61.04
C ALA A 31 -13.85 -5.07 60.09
N ALA A 32 -14.02 -6.40 60.07
CA ALA A 32 -13.30 -7.27 59.14
C ALA A 32 -13.71 -7.02 57.67
N GLN A 33 -15.01 -6.86 57.40
CA GLN A 33 -15.53 -6.53 56.07
C GLN A 33 -15.04 -5.17 55.59
N ALA A 34 -15.09 -4.14 56.45
CA ALA A 34 -14.60 -2.80 56.12
C ALA A 34 -13.10 -2.80 55.81
N LYS A 35 -12.31 -3.58 56.56
CA LYS A 35 -10.87 -3.74 56.30
C LYS A 35 -10.58 -4.47 54.98
N ALA A 36 -11.37 -5.50 54.66
CA ALA A 36 -11.25 -6.21 53.39
C ALA A 36 -11.56 -5.28 52.21
N LEU A 37 -12.69 -4.57 52.25
CA LEU A 37 -13.08 -3.61 51.22
C LEU A 37 -12.03 -2.51 51.02
N TYR A 38 -11.52 -1.93 52.11
CA TYR A 38 -10.48 -0.90 52.01
C TYR A 38 -9.19 -1.42 51.37
N ASN A 39 -8.79 -2.66 51.69
CA ASN A 39 -7.60 -3.26 51.11
C ASN A 39 -7.80 -3.57 49.61
N ASP A 40 -8.99 -4.06 49.23
CA ASP A 40 -9.33 -4.35 47.84
C ASP A 40 -9.36 -3.07 47.01
N GLU A 41 -10.00 -2.00 47.51
CA GLU A 41 -10.01 -0.68 46.86
C GLU A 41 -8.60 -0.06 46.75
N ALA A 42 -7.77 -0.22 47.79
CA ALA A 42 -6.39 0.25 47.75
C ALA A 42 -5.54 -0.53 46.73
N GLN A 43 -5.81 -1.83 46.55
CA GLN A 43 -5.15 -2.63 45.54
C GLN A 43 -5.57 -2.18 44.13
N GLU A 44 -6.87 -2.04 43.88
CA GLU A 44 -7.40 -1.56 42.59
C GLU A 44 -6.85 -0.17 42.23
N PHE A 45 -6.75 0.73 43.21
CA PHE A 45 -6.16 2.06 43.01
C PHE A 45 -4.68 2.00 42.61
N ASN A 46 -3.89 1.10 43.20
CA ASN A 46 -2.49 0.93 42.84
C ASN A 46 -2.35 0.34 41.42
N GLU A 47 -3.19 -0.62 41.04
CA GLU A 47 -3.21 -1.18 39.69
C GLU A 47 -3.56 -0.10 38.64
N LEU A 48 -4.48 0.82 38.97
CA LEU A 48 -4.80 1.97 38.10
C LEU A 48 -3.64 2.96 37.97
N LEU A 49 -2.84 3.16 39.02
CA LEU A 49 -1.64 4.00 38.95
C LEU A 49 -0.56 3.39 38.05
N ASP A 50 -0.34 2.08 38.16
CA ASP A 50 0.61 1.36 37.31
C ASP A 50 0.17 1.41 35.83
N GLU A 51 -1.12 1.23 35.56
CA GLU A 51 -1.66 1.32 34.20
C GLU A 51 -1.58 2.75 33.65
N ARG A 52 -1.80 3.79 34.48
CA ARG A 52 -1.56 5.19 34.08
C ARG A 52 -0.12 5.40 33.63
N ASP A 53 0.86 4.97 34.43
CA ASP A 53 2.28 5.17 34.13
C ASP A 53 2.69 4.43 32.86
N ARG A 54 2.14 3.24 32.65
CA ARG A 54 2.30 2.48 31.40
C ARG A 54 1.72 3.22 30.19
N LEU A 55 0.52 3.78 30.32
CA LEU A 55 -0.12 4.54 29.25
C LEU A 55 0.62 5.85 28.95
N GLU A 56 1.17 6.54 29.95
CA GLU A 56 2.01 7.72 29.75
C GLU A 56 3.29 7.40 28.98
N LEU A 57 3.94 6.28 29.29
CA LEU A 57 5.12 5.82 28.56
C LEU A 57 4.78 5.47 27.10
N ALA A 58 3.65 4.79 26.88
CA ALA A 58 3.16 4.47 25.54
C ALA A 58 2.83 5.75 24.75
N LEU A 59 2.24 6.76 25.40
CA LEU A 59 1.94 8.05 24.79
C LEU A 59 3.21 8.81 24.39
N MET A 60 4.24 8.80 25.24
CA MET A 60 5.54 9.40 24.88
C MET A 60 6.18 8.70 23.68
N SER A 61 6.19 7.36 23.67
CA SER A 61 6.70 6.57 22.54
C SER A 61 5.94 6.87 21.24
N ALA A 62 4.61 7.00 21.31
CA ALA A 62 3.78 7.34 20.15
C ALA A 62 4.08 8.76 19.64
N LYS A 63 4.31 9.73 20.52
CA LYS A 63 4.71 11.10 20.15
C LYS A 63 6.07 11.13 19.45
N ASP A 64 7.04 10.37 19.94
CA ASP A 64 8.36 10.26 19.31
C ASP A 64 8.29 9.60 17.93
N GLN A 65 7.44 8.57 17.77
CA GLN A 65 7.21 7.94 16.48
C GLN A 65 6.52 8.90 15.49
N LEU A 66 5.56 9.69 15.96
CA LEU A 66 4.89 10.70 15.15
C LEU A 66 5.86 11.77 14.65
N ALA A 67 6.71 12.30 15.54
CA ALA A 67 7.72 13.30 15.17
C ALA A 67 8.72 12.75 14.11
N LYS A 68 9.13 11.48 14.24
CA LYS A 68 9.99 10.82 13.24
C LYS A 68 9.27 10.64 11.90
N ALA A 69 7.99 10.28 11.92
CA ALA A 69 7.18 10.13 10.72
C ALA A 69 6.97 11.47 10.00
N GLU A 70 6.71 12.55 10.76
CA GLU A 70 6.58 13.91 10.22
C GLU A 70 7.87 14.39 9.54
N ALA A 71 9.03 14.18 10.18
CA ALA A 71 10.32 14.53 9.59
C ALA A 71 10.61 13.77 8.28
N ALA A 72 10.33 12.46 8.25
CA ALA A 72 10.48 11.65 7.04
C ALA A 72 9.51 12.08 5.93
N HIS A 73 8.29 12.49 6.29
CA HIS A 73 7.30 12.99 5.35
C HIS A 73 7.74 14.31 4.72
N GLU A 74 8.29 15.23 5.52
CA GLU A 74 8.77 16.53 5.03
C GLU A 74 9.96 16.37 4.08
N GLU A 75 10.89 15.46 4.37
CA GLU A 75 12.00 15.13 3.47
C GLU A 75 11.49 14.55 2.13
N THR A 76 10.49 13.68 2.18
CA THR A 76 9.84 13.11 0.99
C THR A 76 9.20 14.19 0.13
N ILE A 77 8.46 15.13 0.73
CA ILE A 77 7.88 16.28 0.03
C ILE A 77 8.97 17.12 -0.65
N ARG A 78 10.08 17.37 0.05
CA ARG A 78 11.21 18.14 -0.48
C ARG A 78 11.85 17.45 -1.69
N HIS A 79 12.02 16.13 -1.64
CA HIS A 79 12.53 15.35 -2.76
C HIS A 79 11.58 15.42 -3.97
N PHE A 80 10.28 15.22 -3.75
CA PHE A 80 9.27 15.30 -4.82
C PHE A 80 9.23 16.67 -5.50
N LYS A 81 9.30 17.77 -4.73
CA LYS A 81 9.34 19.12 -5.30
C LYS A 81 10.52 19.31 -6.27
N LYS A 82 11.72 18.84 -5.90
CA LYS A 82 12.92 18.92 -6.76
C LYS A 82 12.77 18.11 -8.04
N GLU A 83 12.20 16.91 -7.96
CA GLU A 83 11.97 16.06 -9.13
C GLU A 83 10.96 16.69 -10.10
N VAL A 84 9.86 17.25 -9.58
CA VAL A 84 8.85 17.95 -10.39
C VAL A 84 9.45 19.16 -11.10
N GLU A 85 10.25 19.96 -10.40
CA GLU A 85 10.91 21.12 -10.98
C GLU A 85 11.88 20.72 -12.12
N LYS A 86 12.66 19.65 -11.91
CA LYS A 86 13.56 19.10 -12.93
C LYS A 86 12.81 18.58 -14.16
N ALA A 87 11.70 17.87 -13.96
CA ALA A 87 10.87 17.37 -15.06
C ALA A 87 10.24 18.51 -15.85
N GLN A 88 9.80 19.58 -15.17
CA GLN A 88 9.22 20.76 -15.80
C GLN A 88 10.26 21.51 -16.65
N LEU A 89 11.49 21.65 -16.14
CA LEU A 89 12.59 22.28 -16.88
C LEU A 89 12.89 21.51 -18.19
N GLN A 90 13.03 20.19 -18.11
CA GLN A 90 13.28 19.34 -19.28
C GLN A 90 12.15 19.41 -20.31
N ARG A 91 10.89 19.46 -19.86
CA ARG A 91 9.74 19.59 -20.75
C ARG A 91 9.73 20.93 -21.49
N ASN A 92 10.10 22.01 -20.80
CA ASN A 92 10.22 23.33 -21.41
C ASN A 92 11.35 23.37 -22.46
N GLU A 93 12.51 22.76 -22.15
CA GLU A 93 13.62 22.64 -23.11
C GLU A 93 13.23 21.85 -24.37
N GLN A 94 12.53 20.73 -24.22
CA GLN A 94 12.04 19.94 -25.35
C GLN A 94 11.01 20.70 -26.20
N ALA A 95 10.11 21.45 -25.56
CA ALA A 95 9.14 22.28 -26.26
C ALA A 95 9.84 23.37 -27.10
N GLN A 96 10.89 23.97 -26.56
CA GLN A 96 11.69 24.97 -27.27
C GLN A 96 12.42 24.36 -28.47
N GLN A 97 13.05 23.19 -28.30
CA GLN A 97 13.71 22.48 -29.41
C GLN A 97 12.73 22.12 -30.53
N HIS A 98 11.49 21.73 -30.19
CA HIS A 98 10.46 21.42 -31.18
C HIS A 98 10.01 22.65 -31.96
N LEU A 99 9.88 23.81 -31.29
CA LEU A 99 9.58 25.08 -31.95
C LEU A 99 10.68 25.48 -32.95
N ASP A 100 11.95 25.33 -32.56
CA ASP A 100 13.09 25.67 -33.41
C ASP A 100 13.21 24.72 -34.61
N ALA A 101 12.96 23.43 -34.41
CA ALA A 101 12.89 22.44 -35.50
C ALA A 101 11.77 22.78 -36.50
N LYS A 102 10.59 23.17 -36.00
CA LYS A 102 9.45 23.57 -36.85
C LYS A 102 9.76 24.82 -37.68
N ARG A 103 10.47 25.80 -37.11
CA ARG A 103 10.93 26.99 -37.84
C ARG A 103 11.89 26.62 -38.98
N LYS A 104 12.89 25.79 -38.69
CA LYS A 104 13.85 25.31 -39.69
C LYS A 104 13.17 24.54 -40.82
N LEU A 105 12.17 23.71 -40.50
CA LEU A 105 11.43 22.93 -41.49
C LEU A 105 10.64 23.82 -42.44
N LYS A 106 9.96 24.84 -41.91
CA LYS A 106 9.21 25.82 -42.71
C LYS A 106 10.13 26.62 -43.65
N GLU A 107 11.34 26.94 -43.19
CA GLU A 107 12.35 27.62 -44.01
C GLU A 107 12.89 26.71 -45.13
N THR A 108 13.13 25.43 -44.84
CA THR A 108 13.56 24.46 -45.87
C THR A 108 12.47 24.17 -46.89
N GLU A 109 11.20 24.10 -46.50
CA GLU A 109 10.06 23.97 -47.42
C GLU A 109 9.96 25.17 -48.38
N ARG A 110 10.21 26.38 -47.87
CA ARG A 110 10.20 27.60 -48.69
C ARG A 110 11.33 27.59 -49.71
N GLN A 111 12.55 27.26 -49.28
CA GLN A 111 13.70 27.09 -50.17
C GLN A 111 13.42 26.02 -51.25
N LEU A 112 12.79 24.91 -50.88
CA LEU A 112 12.47 23.83 -51.81
C LEU A 112 11.41 24.21 -52.85
N LYS A 113 10.47 25.09 -52.49
CA LYS A 113 9.50 25.67 -53.42
C LYS A 113 10.16 26.61 -54.43
N ASP A 114 11.04 27.49 -53.95
CA ASP A 114 11.76 28.46 -54.80
C ASP A 114 12.74 27.77 -55.76
N LEU A 115 13.34 26.65 -55.33
CA LEU A 115 14.23 25.83 -56.16
C LEU A 115 13.51 25.03 -57.25
N ARG A 116 12.23 24.68 -57.05
CA ARG A 116 11.40 24.00 -58.06
C ARG A 116 10.94 24.93 -59.19
N SER A 117 11.00 26.25 -59.01
CA SER A 117 10.56 27.24 -60.00
C SER A 117 11.64 27.74 -60.97
N LEU A 118 12.87 27.23 -60.92
CA LEU A 118 13.99 27.73 -61.73
C LEU A 118 14.63 26.65 -62.63
N ASP A 119 14.43 26.83 -63.94
CA ASP A 119 15.21 26.47 -65.14
C ASP A 119 15.92 25.08 -65.22
N PRO A 120 15.69 24.24 -66.28
CA PRO A 120 16.12 22.83 -66.36
C PRO A 120 17.64 22.58 -66.23
N THR A 121 18.47 23.56 -66.55
CA THR A 121 19.94 23.42 -66.54
C THR A 121 20.54 23.63 -65.15
N ARG A 122 19.89 24.41 -64.27
CA ARG A 122 20.21 24.49 -62.83
C ARG A 122 19.67 23.29 -62.06
N LEU A 123 18.52 22.76 -62.48
CA LEU A 123 17.89 21.54 -61.96
C LEU A 123 18.80 20.30 -62.00
N ALA A 124 19.69 20.16 -62.98
CA ALA A 124 20.61 19.01 -63.05
C ALA A 124 21.71 19.07 -61.97
N LYS A 125 22.27 20.26 -61.72
CA LYS A 125 23.27 20.48 -60.66
C LYS A 125 22.60 20.39 -59.27
N HIS A 126 21.40 20.96 -59.17
CA HIS A 126 20.59 20.92 -57.95
C HIS A 126 20.07 19.52 -57.61
N ASN A 127 19.73 18.68 -58.60
CA ASN A 127 19.38 17.27 -58.39
C ASN A 127 20.54 16.46 -57.82
N LYS A 128 21.78 16.78 -58.19
CA LYS A 128 22.98 16.12 -57.62
C LYS A 128 23.13 16.48 -56.13
N THR A 129 22.94 17.75 -55.79
CA THR A 129 22.96 18.22 -54.39
C THR A 129 21.77 17.70 -53.58
N LEU A 130 20.57 17.64 -54.17
CA LEU A 130 19.38 17.06 -53.55
C LEU A 130 19.52 15.56 -53.34
N LYS A 131 20.14 14.81 -54.26
CA LYS A 131 20.45 13.39 -54.05
C LYS A 131 21.36 13.18 -52.84
N ALA A 132 22.44 13.96 -52.73
CA ALA A 132 23.35 13.89 -51.58
C ALA A 132 22.61 14.23 -50.27
N LYS A 133 21.80 15.29 -50.27
CA LYS A 133 21.01 15.70 -49.11
C LYS A 133 19.89 14.70 -48.76
N ASN A 134 19.36 13.99 -49.74
CA ASN A 134 18.34 12.95 -49.54
C ASN A 134 18.97 11.66 -48.98
N GLU A 135 20.21 11.32 -49.35
CA GLU A 135 20.97 10.27 -48.67
C GLU A 135 21.31 10.65 -47.23
N GLU A 136 21.71 11.91 -46.99
CA GLU A 136 21.96 12.43 -45.65
C GLU A 136 20.70 12.41 -44.78
N LEU A 137 19.55 12.82 -45.33
CA LEU A 137 18.25 12.73 -44.66
C LEU A 137 17.80 11.29 -44.43
N LYS A 138 18.08 10.36 -45.36
CA LYS A 138 17.81 8.92 -45.15
C LYS A 138 18.66 8.37 -44.01
N ALA A 139 19.95 8.71 -43.95
CA ALA A 139 20.83 8.31 -42.86
C ALA A 139 20.35 8.89 -41.51
N ALA A 140 19.96 10.17 -41.49
CA ALA A 140 19.37 10.80 -40.30
C ALA A 140 18.05 10.15 -39.88
N ASN A 141 17.21 9.74 -40.83
CA ASN A 141 15.94 9.06 -40.56
C ASN A 141 16.17 7.64 -40.00
N VAL A 142 17.16 6.91 -40.50
CA VAL A 142 17.58 5.61 -39.92
C VAL A 142 18.11 5.80 -38.49
N ALA A 143 18.93 6.83 -38.25
CA ALA A 143 19.42 7.16 -36.91
C ALA A 143 18.28 7.55 -35.95
N LEU A 144 17.31 8.34 -36.42
CA LEU A 144 16.12 8.71 -35.64
C LEU A 144 15.24 7.51 -35.34
N LYS A 145 15.03 6.59 -36.30
CA LYS A 145 14.30 5.35 -36.07
C LYS A 145 15.00 4.47 -35.02
N ALA A 146 16.32 4.34 -35.09
CA ALA A 146 17.10 3.63 -34.08
C ALA A 146 16.94 4.27 -32.69
N LYS A 147 17.01 5.61 -32.62
CA LYS A 147 16.80 6.37 -31.38
C LYS A 147 15.38 6.21 -30.83
N ASN A 148 14.37 6.13 -31.70
CA ASN A 148 12.97 5.95 -31.30
C ASN A 148 12.71 4.54 -30.77
N VAL A 149 13.32 3.51 -31.38
CA VAL A 149 13.31 2.14 -30.86
C VAL A 149 13.99 2.07 -29.48
N GLU A 150 15.11 2.77 -29.31
CA GLU A 150 15.81 2.85 -28.03
C GLU A 150 14.97 3.55 -26.95
N LEU A 151 14.32 4.67 -27.29
CA LEU A 151 13.41 5.37 -26.39
C LEU A 151 12.19 4.50 -26.01
N GLN A 152 11.62 3.75 -26.95
CA GLN A 152 10.55 2.81 -26.64
C GLN A 152 10.99 1.71 -25.68
N LYS A 153 12.21 1.17 -25.85
CA LYS A 153 12.79 0.22 -24.88
C LYS A 153 12.97 0.87 -23.51
N GLN A 154 13.42 2.11 -23.44
CA GLN A 154 13.57 2.84 -22.18
C GLN A 154 12.22 3.11 -21.49
N ILE A 155 11.18 3.46 -22.27
CA ILE A 155 9.81 3.63 -21.74
C ILE A 155 9.25 2.30 -21.22
N GLN A 156 9.41 1.22 -21.97
CA GLN A 156 8.99 -0.12 -21.52
C GLN A 156 9.73 -0.55 -20.26
N LYS A 157 11.04 -0.29 -20.19
CA LYS A 157 11.85 -0.54 -18.99
C LYS A 157 11.37 0.31 -17.81
N ALA A 158 11.13 1.61 -17.99
CA ALA A 158 10.62 2.48 -16.94
C ALA A 158 9.21 2.08 -16.46
N ALA A 159 8.34 1.64 -17.38
CA ALA A 159 7.02 1.12 -17.02
C ALA A 159 7.14 -0.19 -16.23
N LYS A 160 8.03 -1.09 -16.65
CA LYS A 160 8.33 -2.35 -15.93
C LYS A 160 8.91 -2.07 -14.54
N ASP A 161 9.89 -1.17 -14.44
CA ASP A 161 10.50 -0.74 -13.18
C ASP A 161 9.45 -0.08 -12.27
N GLY A 162 8.51 0.69 -12.84
CA GLY A 162 7.42 1.31 -12.10
C GLY A 162 6.38 0.30 -11.60
N VAL A 163 6.09 -0.76 -12.35
CA VAL A 163 5.28 -1.89 -11.89
C VAL A 163 6.01 -2.68 -10.80
N GLU A 164 7.29 -2.96 -10.99
CA GLU A 164 8.12 -3.67 -9.99
C GLU A 164 8.28 -2.87 -8.70
N LYS A 165 8.33 -1.53 -8.77
CA LYS A 165 8.36 -0.66 -7.58
C LYS A 165 6.97 -0.37 -7.00
N GLY A 166 5.90 -0.92 -7.58
CA GLY A 166 4.52 -0.66 -7.14
C GLY A 166 4.03 0.77 -7.38
N ILE A 167 4.64 1.51 -8.30
CA ILE A 167 4.22 2.86 -8.69
C ILE A 167 3.03 2.80 -9.66
N TYR A 168 2.96 1.78 -10.51
CA TYR A 168 1.87 1.56 -11.47
C TYR A 168 1.06 0.30 -11.16
N PRO A 169 -0.27 0.30 -11.40
CA PRO A 169 -1.09 -0.88 -11.23
C PRO A 169 -0.69 -1.96 -12.25
N VAL A 170 -0.62 -3.21 -11.79
CA VAL A 170 -0.42 -4.39 -12.66
C VAL A 170 -1.67 -4.75 -13.45
N TYR A 171 -2.83 -4.33 -12.96
CA TYR A 171 -4.09 -4.55 -13.65
C TYR A 171 -5.06 -3.40 -13.40
N LYS A 172 -5.79 -3.01 -14.44
CA LYS A 172 -6.93 -2.12 -14.37
C LYS A 172 -8.11 -2.84 -14.98
N ASP A 173 -9.12 -3.09 -14.17
CA ASP A 173 -10.35 -3.73 -14.60
C ASP A 173 -11.05 -2.84 -15.63
N PRO A 174 -11.30 -3.32 -16.87
CA PRO A 174 -11.91 -2.51 -17.91
C PRO A 174 -13.39 -2.23 -17.68
N ILE A 175 -14.06 -3.02 -16.82
CA ILE A 175 -15.50 -2.90 -16.55
C ILE A 175 -15.74 -1.85 -15.45
N ASP A 176 -15.27 -2.12 -14.23
CA ASP A 176 -15.60 -1.28 -13.09
C ASP A 176 -14.50 -0.25 -12.77
N GLY A 177 -13.36 -0.33 -13.47
CA GLY A 177 -12.24 0.59 -13.31
C GLY A 177 -11.46 0.38 -12.01
N HIS A 178 -11.63 -0.77 -11.35
CA HIS A 178 -10.81 -1.18 -10.20
C HIS A 178 -9.34 -1.31 -10.59
N LEU A 179 -8.44 -1.04 -9.63
CA LEU A 179 -7.01 -1.15 -9.87
C LEU A 179 -6.43 -2.22 -8.96
N VAL A 180 -5.45 -2.95 -9.49
CA VAL A 180 -4.64 -3.88 -8.70
C VAL A 180 -3.19 -3.51 -8.87
N LYS A 181 -2.52 -3.29 -7.74
CA LYS A 181 -1.12 -2.92 -7.66
C LYS A 181 -0.31 -4.11 -7.18
N LEU A 182 0.90 -4.25 -7.70
CA LEU A 182 1.86 -5.23 -7.21
C LEU A 182 2.68 -4.63 -6.07
N VAL A 183 2.81 -5.38 -4.99
CA VAL A 183 3.62 -5.04 -3.83
C VAL A 183 4.79 -6.03 -3.76
N SER A 184 5.79 -5.80 -4.62
CA SER A 184 6.90 -6.72 -4.86
C SER A 184 7.82 -7.01 -3.66
N TYR A 185 7.80 -6.13 -2.66
CA TYR A 185 8.62 -6.19 -1.45
C TYR A 185 7.95 -6.94 -0.30
N ILE A 186 6.65 -7.27 -0.40
CA ILE A 186 5.95 -8.11 0.57
C ILE A 186 5.71 -9.48 -0.08
N ARG A 187 6.14 -10.55 0.59
CA ARG A 187 6.06 -11.92 0.08
C ARG A 187 5.75 -12.88 1.23
N PRO A 188 4.91 -13.90 1.03
CA PRO A 188 4.72 -14.96 2.02
C PRO A 188 6.02 -15.74 2.22
N LYS A 189 6.26 -16.14 3.47
CA LYS A 189 7.37 -17.02 3.84
C LYS A 189 7.04 -18.48 3.49
N GLU A 190 8.05 -19.34 3.51
CA GLU A 190 7.87 -20.78 3.24
C GLU A 190 7.03 -21.48 4.31
N ASP A 191 7.06 -20.99 5.55
CA ASP A 191 6.35 -21.52 6.71
C ASP A 191 5.00 -20.82 6.96
N ASN A 192 4.42 -20.18 5.94
CA ASN A 192 3.14 -19.49 6.09
C ASN A 192 1.98 -20.48 6.35
N THR A 193 1.04 -20.10 7.21
CA THR A 193 -0.08 -20.95 7.65
C THR A 193 -1.30 -20.88 6.73
N ASP A 194 -1.27 -20.04 5.72
CA ASP A 194 -2.45 -19.61 4.97
C ASP A 194 -2.51 -20.22 3.55
N ASP A 195 -1.80 -21.33 3.34
CA ASP A 195 -1.65 -22.03 2.05
C ASP A 195 -1.31 -21.09 0.88
N LEU A 196 -0.51 -20.06 1.15
CA LEU A 196 -0.04 -19.10 0.16
C LEU A 196 1.22 -19.62 -0.51
N VAL A 197 1.36 -19.31 -1.81
CA VAL A 197 2.58 -19.67 -2.55
C VAL A 197 3.74 -18.83 -2.03
N PRO A 198 4.81 -19.45 -1.48
CA PRO A 198 5.94 -18.71 -0.93
C PRO A 198 6.64 -17.86 -1.99
N HIS A 199 7.21 -16.74 -1.56
CA HIS A 199 8.01 -15.82 -2.39
C HIS A 199 7.26 -15.12 -3.54
N VAL A 200 5.99 -15.44 -3.77
CA VAL A 200 5.15 -14.73 -4.73
C VAL A 200 4.78 -13.36 -4.15
N PRO A 201 4.90 -12.27 -4.92
CA PRO A 201 4.52 -10.94 -4.45
C PRO A 201 3.05 -10.85 -4.02
N VAL A 202 2.81 -10.06 -2.99
CA VAL A 202 1.47 -9.61 -2.61
C VAL A 202 0.96 -8.60 -3.64
N VAL A 203 -0.36 -8.56 -3.82
CA VAL A 203 -1.07 -7.54 -4.60
C VAL A 203 -2.03 -6.76 -3.71
N GLU A 204 -2.30 -5.51 -4.08
CA GLU A 204 -3.28 -4.66 -3.42
C GLU A 204 -4.41 -4.33 -4.37
N PHE A 205 -5.64 -4.59 -3.96
CA PHE A 205 -6.85 -4.21 -4.67
C PHE A 205 -7.37 -2.85 -4.19
N TYR A 206 -7.57 -1.97 -5.16
CA TYR A 206 -8.09 -0.62 -5.01
C TYR A 206 -9.48 -0.56 -5.64
N HIS A 207 -10.48 -0.38 -4.78
CA HIS A 207 -11.85 -0.15 -5.20
C HIS A 207 -12.01 1.31 -5.63
N LYS A 208 -12.42 1.57 -6.87
CA LYS A 208 -12.46 2.90 -7.51
C LYS A 208 -13.15 3.97 -6.66
N THR A 209 -14.24 3.61 -6.00
CA THR A 209 -15.03 4.55 -5.16
C THR A 209 -14.70 4.47 -3.67
N ALA A 210 -14.13 3.37 -3.19
CA ALA A 210 -13.97 3.13 -1.75
C ALA A 210 -12.51 3.23 -1.27
N GLY A 211 -11.52 3.29 -2.17
CA GLY A 211 -10.11 3.37 -1.84
C GLY A 211 -9.40 2.01 -1.83
N VAL A 212 -8.24 1.92 -1.17
CA VAL A 212 -7.48 0.67 -0.99
C VAL A 212 -8.26 -0.21 -0.03
N MET A 213 -8.60 -1.43 -0.43
CA MET A 213 -9.48 -2.25 0.40
C MET A 213 -8.87 -3.57 0.83
N ARG A 214 -7.98 -4.18 0.03
CA ARG A 214 -7.48 -5.54 0.32
C ARG A 214 -6.09 -5.81 -0.20
N GLN A 215 -5.33 -6.56 0.58
CA GLN A 215 -4.17 -7.30 0.11
C GLN A 215 -4.60 -8.70 -0.34
N GLY A 216 -3.93 -9.24 -1.35
CA GLY A 216 -4.16 -10.61 -1.81
C GLY A 216 -2.86 -11.26 -2.23
N CYS A 217 -2.84 -12.59 -2.21
CA CYS A 217 -1.70 -13.37 -2.64
C CYS A 217 -2.16 -14.61 -3.41
N LEU A 218 -1.31 -15.10 -4.31
CA LEU A 218 -1.52 -16.38 -4.97
C LEU A 218 -1.52 -17.51 -3.94
N ASN A 219 -2.51 -18.39 -4.02
CA ASN A 219 -2.64 -19.56 -3.15
C ASN A 219 -2.26 -20.86 -3.87
N MET A 220 -2.13 -21.95 -3.11
CA MET A 220 -1.74 -23.27 -3.65
C MET A 220 -2.80 -23.90 -4.56
N GLU A 221 -4.02 -23.36 -4.62
CA GLU A 221 -5.09 -23.80 -5.53
C GLU A 221 -5.06 -23.05 -6.89
N GLY A 222 -4.14 -22.09 -7.07
CA GLY A 222 -4.06 -21.27 -8.27
C GLY A 222 -5.06 -20.10 -8.31
N GLY A 223 -5.69 -19.77 -7.18
CA GLY A 223 -6.51 -18.57 -7.01
C GLY A 223 -5.78 -17.44 -6.28
N ILE A 224 -6.47 -16.31 -6.09
CA ILE A 224 -6.02 -15.25 -5.18
C ILE A 224 -6.77 -15.36 -3.86
N SER A 225 -6.05 -15.62 -2.78
CA SER A 225 -6.55 -15.46 -1.42
C SER A 225 -6.48 -13.98 -1.06
N TRP A 226 -7.64 -13.36 -0.83
CA TRP A 226 -7.76 -11.96 -0.42
C TRP A 226 -7.93 -11.86 1.10
N GLY A 227 -7.24 -10.91 1.73
CA GLY A 227 -7.39 -10.61 3.15
C GLY A 227 -8.83 -10.26 3.56
N SER A 228 -9.18 -10.62 4.80
CA SER A 228 -10.54 -10.52 5.33
C SER A 228 -10.92 -9.09 5.74
N THR A 229 -11.94 -8.55 5.07
CA THR A 229 -12.82 -7.48 5.54
C THR A 229 -14.22 -7.71 4.97
N LYS A 230 -15.29 -7.29 5.67
CA LYS A 230 -16.65 -7.34 5.13
C LYS A 230 -16.82 -6.20 4.10
N ASN A 231 -17.38 -6.49 2.91
CA ASN A 231 -17.97 -5.54 1.94
C ASN A 231 -17.19 -5.10 0.68
N THR A 232 -16.05 -5.70 0.29
CA THR A 232 -15.27 -5.28 -0.91
C THR A 232 -14.47 -6.38 -1.59
N VAL A 233 -15.05 -7.57 -1.71
CA VAL A 233 -14.38 -8.71 -2.36
C VAL A 233 -14.17 -8.37 -3.84
N PRO A 234 -12.94 -8.49 -4.39
CA PRO A 234 -12.68 -8.24 -5.79
C PRO A 234 -13.53 -9.18 -6.66
N PRO A 235 -14.10 -8.70 -7.79
CA PRO A 235 -14.85 -9.58 -8.67
C PRO A 235 -14.02 -10.80 -9.08
N ALA A 236 -14.65 -11.97 -9.20
CA ALA A 236 -13.96 -13.22 -9.54
C ALA A 236 -13.10 -13.10 -10.81
N ARG A 237 -13.58 -12.34 -11.82
CA ARG A 237 -12.79 -12.03 -13.03
C ARG A 237 -11.47 -11.33 -12.72
N VAL A 238 -11.46 -10.36 -11.80
CA VAL A 238 -10.26 -9.59 -11.43
C VAL A 238 -9.26 -10.52 -10.77
N SER A 239 -9.74 -11.36 -9.85
CA SER A 239 -8.90 -12.36 -9.18
C SER A 239 -8.21 -13.31 -10.17
N ARG A 240 -8.94 -13.78 -11.20
CA ARG A 240 -8.38 -14.65 -12.25
C ARG A 240 -7.31 -13.95 -13.10
N GLU A 241 -7.61 -12.76 -13.61
CA GLU A 241 -6.66 -11.99 -14.42
C GLU A 241 -5.38 -11.68 -13.63
N VAL A 242 -5.54 -11.30 -12.35
CA VAL A 242 -4.40 -11.02 -11.46
C VAL A 242 -3.59 -12.28 -11.17
N ALA A 243 -4.23 -13.44 -10.96
CA ALA A 243 -3.51 -14.71 -10.79
C ALA A 243 -2.65 -15.06 -12.01
N SER A 244 -3.21 -14.91 -13.22
CA SER A 244 -2.46 -15.12 -14.46
C SER A 244 -1.27 -14.15 -14.57
N LEU A 245 -1.49 -12.87 -14.28
CA LEU A 245 -0.44 -11.84 -14.31
C LEU A 245 0.67 -12.09 -13.28
N LEU A 246 0.33 -12.62 -12.11
CA LEU A 246 1.30 -12.99 -11.08
C LEU A 246 2.15 -14.19 -11.51
N VAL A 247 1.55 -15.22 -12.12
CA VAL A 247 2.31 -16.34 -12.68
C VAL A 247 3.30 -15.84 -13.73
N ASP A 248 2.85 -15.02 -14.68
CA ASP A 248 3.70 -14.44 -15.72
C ASP A 248 4.80 -13.54 -15.15
N TYR A 249 4.50 -12.79 -14.09
CA TYR A 249 5.50 -11.99 -13.37
C TYR A 249 6.57 -12.88 -12.74
N CYS A 250 6.17 -13.93 -12.04
CA CYS A 250 7.08 -14.84 -11.36
C CYS A 250 7.95 -15.63 -12.35
N GLU A 251 7.39 -16.08 -13.48
CA GLU A 251 8.17 -16.74 -14.54
C GLU A 251 9.24 -15.81 -15.13
N ARG A 252 8.88 -14.56 -15.43
CA ARG A 252 9.83 -13.56 -15.95
C ARG A 252 10.94 -13.23 -14.95
N ASN A 253 10.64 -13.26 -13.66
CA ASN A 253 11.57 -12.92 -12.58
C ASN A 253 12.23 -14.14 -11.91
N LYS A 254 12.05 -15.34 -12.48
CA LYS A 254 12.62 -16.60 -11.97
C LYS A 254 12.23 -16.89 -10.51
N ILE A 255 11.05 -16.44 -10.10
CA ILE A 255 10.45 -16.79 -8.80
C ILE A 255 9.81 -18.17 -8.96
N LYS A 256 10.18 -19.10 -8.07
CA LYS A 256 9.69 -20.47 -8.11
C LYS A 256 8.21 -20.51 -7.71
N ILE A 257 7.37 -21.04 -8.60
CA ILE A 257 5.97 -21.39 -8.34
C ILE A 257 5.83 -22.88 -8.60
N PRO A 258 5.14 -23.65 -7.73
CA PRO A 258 4.82 -25.05 -7.98
C PRO A 258 4.12 -25.27 -9.33
N GLN A 259 4.46 -26.36 -10.04
CA GLN A 259 4.01 -26.58 -11.42
C GLN A 259 2.51 -26.86 -11.51
N ASP A 260 1.97 -27.56 -10.53
CA ASP A 260 0.55 -27.81 -10.27
C ASP A 260 -0.24 -26.50 -10.13
N VAL A 261 0.27 -25.53 -9.36
CA VAL A 261 -0.35 -24.19 -9.21
C VAL A 261 -0.41 -23.47 -10.55
N LYS A 262 0.67 -23.51 -11.34
CA LYS A 262 0.70 -22.88 -12.68
C LYS A 262 -0.32 -23.49 -13.63
N LEU A 263 -0.47 -24.82 -13.61
CA LEU A 263 -1.45 -25.52 -14.42
C LEU A 263 -2.87 -25.14 -13.98
N ALA A 264 -3.15 -25.11 -12.68
CA ALA A 264 -4.44 -24.70 -12.12
C ALA A 264 -4.85 -23.28 -12.57
N VAL A 265 -3.93 -22.31 -12.50
CA VAL A 265 -4.17 -20.93 -12.99
C VAL A 265 -4.53 -20.92 -14.49
N ARG A 266 -3.77 -21.66 -15.31
CA ARG A 266 -4.00 -21.72 -16.76
C ARG A 266 -5.32 -22.39 -17.13
N GLU A 267 -5.69 -23.46 -16.43
CA GLU A 267 -6.98 -24.14 -16.63
C GLU A 267 -8.17 -23.24 -16.26
N GLN A 268 -8.07 -22.48 -15.17
CA GLN A 268 -9.10 -21.53 -14.77
C GLN A 268 -9.27 -20.39 -15.79
N SER A 269 -8.18 -19.93 -16.40
CA SER A 269 -8.23 -18.93 -17.48
C SER A 269 -8.86 -19.49 -18.77
N LEU A 270 -8.56 -20.74 -19.12
CA LEU A 270 -9.14 -21.40 -20.31
C LEU A 270 -10.65 -21.67 -20.16
N LYS A 271 -11.10 -22.12 -18.99
CA LYS A 271 -12.53 -22.31 -18.66
C LYS A 271 -13.33 -21.01 -18.67
N ALA A 272 -12.67 -19.86 -18.56
CA ALA A 272 -13.32 -18.54 -18.59
C ALA A 272 -13.49 -17.99 -20.01
N ALA A 273 -12.67 -18.47 -20.95
CA ALA A 273 -12.66 -18.03 -22.35
C ALA A 273 -13.54 -18.90 -23.26
N SER A 274 -14.07 -20.01 -22.72
CA SER A 274 -15.03 -20.92 -23.36
C SER A 274 -16.46 -20.60 -22.92
#